data_AF-A0A4P9Z374-F1
#
_entry.id   AF-A0A4P9Z374-F1
#
_cell.length_a   1.000
_cell.length_b   1.000
_cell.length_c   1.000
_cell.angle_alpha   90.00
_cell.angle_beta   90.00
_cell.angle_gamma   90.00
#
_symmetry.space_group_name_H-M   'P 1'
#
loop_
_entity.id
_entity.type
_entity.pdbx_description
1 polymer ?
#
loop_
_entity_poly.entity_id
_entity_poly.type
_entity_poly.pdbx_seq_one_letter_code
_entity_poly.pdbx_strand_id
1 'polypeptide(L)'
;MHHRVVSTSVQALQDPNSRAVARSMRTELNRLAESLPEGSNERKIVPYDTLPQGGETSFVQHLQQLAVLKLNGGLGTTMGCVGPKSAIEVRDGQTFLDLTVHQIEHLNHISGVDVPLVLMNSFNTDEETKRIIHKYNDHNSQYPRISKESMLPVPRHAQDDIAKWYPPGHGDLFESLARSGLLDELISQGKEYLFISNVDNLGAIVDP
;
A
#
# COMPACT_ATOMS: atom_id res chain seq x y z
N MET A 1 -13.65 -19.25 11.25
CA MET A 1 -13.33 -19.21 9.81
C MET A 1 -12.14 -18.29 9.65
N HIS A 2 -11.12 -18.70 8.90
CA HIS A 2 -9.86 -17.94 8.79
C HIS A 2 -9.99 -16.89 7.69
N HIS A 3 -9.92 -15.60 8.06
CA HIS A 3 -10.02 -14.45 7.16
C HIS A 3 -8.73 -14.25 6.36
N ARG A 4 -8.85 -13.96 5.06
CA ARG A 4 -7.73 -13.98 4.10
C ARG A 4 -7.16 -12.57 3.91
N VAL A 5 -6.39 -12.10 4.88
CA VAL A 5 -5.36 -11.07 4.64
C VAL A 5 -4.26 -11.75 3.84
N VAL A 6 -3.90 -11.21 2.67
CA VAL A 6 -2.97 -11.86 1.73
C VAL A 6 -1.67 -11.07 1.68
N SER A 7 -0.55 -11.78 1.84
CA SER A 7 0.83 -11.27 1.80
C SER A 7 1.75 -12.42 1.34
N THR A 8 2.43 -12.25 0.19
CA THR A 8 3.16 -13.32 -0.55
C THR A 8 4.65 -13.36 -0.13
N SER A 9 5.62 -14.04 -0.79
CA SER A 9 7.02 -14.23 -0.31
C SER A 9 8.08 -14.10 -1.44
N VAL A 10 9.07 -13.18 -1.37
CA VAL A 10 10.27 -13.14 -2.26
C VAL A 10 11.53 -12.67 -1.52
N GLN A 11 12.61 -13.46 -1.62
CA GLN A 11 13.96 -13.06 -1.24
C GLN A 11 14.53 -12.07 -2.25
N ALA A 12 14.90 -10.86 -1.80
CA ALA A 12 15.64 -9.90 -2.61
C ALA A 12 17.09 -10.38 -2.82
N LEU A 13 17.30 -11.26 -3.79
CA LEU A 13 18.59 -11.37 -4.46
C LEU A 13 18.70 -10.22 -5.46
N GLN A 14 19.89 -9.63 -5.50
CA GLN A 14 20.32 -8.55 -6.36
C GLN A 14 19.90 -8.79 -7.82
N ASP A 15 18.73 -8.30 -8.23
CA ASP A 15 18.31 -8.36 -9.63
C ASP A 15 18.80 -7.10 -10.37
N PRO A 16 19.78 -7.23 -11.28
CA PRO A 16 20.28 -6.12 -12.09
C PRO A 16 19.20 -5.47 -12.99
N ASN A 17 18.04 -6.11 -13.19
CA ASN A 17 16.92 -5.54 -13.95
C ASN A 17 16.09 -4.49 -13.19
N SER A 18 16.15 -4.45 -11.85
CA SER A 18 15.42 -3.45 -11.03
C SER A 18 15.81 -2.01 -11.38
N ARG A 19 17.08 -1.77 -11.71
CA ARG A 19 17.57 -0.47 -12.20
C ARG A 19 17.05 -0.10 -13.58
N ALA A 20 16.83 -1.08 -14.45
CA ALA A 20 16.31 -0.84 -15.80
C ALA A 20 14.84 -0.43 -15.75
N VAL A 21 14.04 -1.09 -14.90
CA VAL A 21 12.61 -0.80 -14.73
C VAL A 21 12.39 0.56 -14.06
N ALA A 22 13.08 0.87 -12.96
CA ALA A 22 12.97 2.17 -12.30
C ALA A 22 13.43 3.34 -13.21
N ARG A 23 14.45 3.09 -14.05
CA ARG A 23 14.89 4.07 -15.06
C ARG A 23 13.87 4.21 -16.19
N SER A 24 13.23 3.11 -16.60
CA SER A 24 12.15 3.12 -17.59
C SER A 24 10.95 3.92 -17.09
N MET A 25 10.44 3.64 -15.89
CA MET A 25 9.30 4.36 -15.31
C MET A 25 9.60 5.85 -15.09
N ARG A 26 10.80 6.21 -14.64
CA ARG A 26 11.20 7.63 -14.51
C ARG A 26 11.33 8.33 -15.86
N THR A 27 11.78 7.62 -16.89
CA THR A 27 11.86 8.16 -18.25
C THR A 27 10.45 8.33 -18.84
N GLU A 28 9.55 7.38 -18.60
CA GLU A 28 8.12 7.44 -18.98
C GLU A 28 7.40 8.59 -18.26
N LEU A 29 7.59 8.74 -16.95
CA LEU A 29 6.99 9.81 -16.14
C LEU A 29 7.47 11.19 -16.56
N ASN A 30 8.76 11.34 -16.86
CA ASN A 30 9.29 12.60 -17.39
C ASN A 30 8.75 12.89 -18.79
N ARG A 31 8.64 11.87 -19.66
CA ARG A 31 7.99 12.01 -20.98
C ARG A 31 6.54 12.44 -20.88
N LEU A 32 5.79 11.84 -19.95
CA LEU A 32 4.38 12.14 -19.71
C LEU A 32 4.22 13.55 -19.13
N ALA A 33 5.11 13.98 -18.23
CA ALA A 33 5.11 15.34 -17.68
C ALA A 33 5.42 16.40 -18.75
N GLU A 34 6.31 16.10 -19.70
CA GLU A 34 6.65 16.96 -20.84
C GLU A 34 5.59 16.95 -21.95
N SER A 35 4.76 15.91 -22.03
CA SER A 35 3.72 15.76 -23.05
C SER A 35 2.33 16.21 -22.61
N LEU A 36 2.16 16.79 -21.42
CA LEU A 36 0.86 17.31 -20.99
C LEU A 36 0.52 18.56 -21.80
N PRO A 37 -0.49 18.53 -22.68
CA PRO A 37 -0.88 19.73 -23.42
C PRO A 37 -1.36 20.80 -22.43
N GLU A 38 -0.80 22.00 -22.53
CA GLU A 38 -1.36 23.21 -21.92
C GLU A 38 -2.72 23.50 -22.56
N GLY A 39 -3.78 22.92 -22.01
CA GLY A 39 -5.16 23.19 -22.41
C GLY A 39 -6.02 21.94 -22.60
N SER A 40 -6.66 21.45 -21.53
CA SER A 40 -7.93 20.69 -21.57
C SER A 40 -8.42 20.34 -20.16
N ASN A 41 -8.65 21.34 -19.30
CA ASN A 41 -8.99 21.11 -17.88
C ASN A 41 -10.41 21.53 -17.47
N GLU A 42 -11.42 21.38 -18.33
CA GLU A 42 -12.82 21.59 -17.92
C GLU A 42 -13.68 20.31 -17.82
N ARG A 43 -13.13 19.11 -18.05
CA ARG A 43 -13.87 17.83 -17.86
C ARG A 43 -13.01 16.65 -17.35
N LYS A 44 -12.25 16.84 -16.26
CA LYS A 44 -11.55 15.71 -15.60
C LYS A 44 -11.85 15.56 -14.10
N ILE A 45 -12.60 16.49 -13.51
CA ILE A 45 -13.01 16.45 -12.11
C ILE A 45 -14.54 16.44 -12.10
N VAL A 46 -15.13 15.36 -11.61
CA VAL A 46 -16.58 15.20 -11.47
C VAL A 46 -16.94 15.53 -10.02
N PRO A 47 -17.84 16.49 -9.75
CA PRO A 47 -18.29 16.76 -8.39
C PRO A 47 -18.92 15.52 -7.77
N TYR A 48 -18.58 15.22 -6.52
CA TYR A 48 -19.02 14.01 -5.83
C TYR A 48 -20.55 13.88 -5.80
N ASP A 49 -21.27 14.97 -5.53
CA ASP A 49 -22.75 15.00 -5.48
C ASP A 49 -23.43 14.69 -6.83
N THR A 50 -22.65 14.65 -7.92
CA THR A 50 -23.16 14.34 -9.27
C THR A 50 -22.90 12.89 -9.68
N LEU A 51 -22.22 12.11 -8.84
CA LEU A 51 -21.98 10.70 -9.11
C LEU A 51 -23.31 9.92 -9.07
N PRO A 52 -23.53 8.99 -10.00
CA PRO A 52 -24.72 8.15 -9.99
C PRO A 52 -24.71 7.27 -8.74
N GLN A 53 -25.82 7.23 -8.02
CA GLN A 53 -25.98 6.26 -6.93
C GLN A 53 -26.13 4.87 -7.54
N GLY A 54 -25.23 3.95 -7.17
CA GLY A 54 -25.28 2.56 -7.60
C GLY A 54 -26.50 1.83 -7.03
N GLY A 55 -27.00 0.84 -7.75
CA GLY A 55 -27.98 -0.11 -7.21
C GLY A 55 -27.29 -1.15 -6.31
N GLU A 56 -27.98 -1.67 -5.29
CA GLU A 56 -27.43 -2.66 -4.34
C GLU A 56 -26.82 -3.89 -5.06
N THR A 57 -27.49 -4.40 -6.11
CA THR A 57 -27.00 -5.56 -6.87
C THR A 57 -25.69 -5.27 -7.61
N SER A 58 -25.53 -4.06 -8.17
CA SER A 58 -24.26 -3.68 -8.80
C SER A 58 -23.16 -3.52 -7.77
N PHE A 59 -23.45 -2.98 -6.59
CA PHE A 59 -22.45 -2.78 -5.55
C PHE A 59 -21.79 -4.10 -5.10
N VAL A 60 -22.59 -5.13 -4.83
CA VAL A 60 -22.07 -6.45 -4.42
C VAL A 60 -21.17 -7.08 -5.50
N GLN A 61 -21.52 -6.92 -6.78
CA GLN A 61 -20.69 -7.42 -7.89
C GLN A 61 -19.33 -6.71 -7.95
N HIS A 62 -19.30 -5.38 -7.82
CA HIS A 62 -18.04 -4.63 -7.81
C HIS A 62 -17.19 -4.94 -6.57
N LEU A 63 -17.81 -5.18 -5.40
CA LEU A 63 -17.08 -5.61 -4.21
C LEU A 63 -16.37 -6.97 -4.40
N GLN A 64 -16.94 -7.90 -5.16
CA GLN A 64 -16.28 -9.17 -5.46
C GLN A 64 -14.98 -8.97 -6.23
N GLN A 65 -14.93 -7.95 -7.09
CA GLN A 65 -13.76 -7.54 -7.86
C GLN A 65 -12.83 -6.59 -7.08
N LEU A 66 -13.18 -6.18 -5.86
CA LEU A 66 -12.41 -5.21 -5.07
C LEU A 66 -11.42 -5.91 -4.13
N ALA A 67 -10.23 -5.30 -4.00
CA ALA A 67 -9.29 -5.48 -2.92
C ALA A 67 -9.00 -4.12 -2.25
N VAL A 68 -8.73 -4.12 -0.94
CA VAL A 68 -8.39 -2.91 -0.19
C VAL A 68 -6.94 -2.98 0.25
N LEU A 69 -6.17 -1.93 -0.04
CA LEU A 69 -4.78 -1.80 0.40
C LEU A 69 -4.60 -0.58 1.29
N LYS A 70 -3.96 -0.80 2.44
CA LYS A 70 -3.62 0.27 3.39
C LYS A 70 -2.11 0.46 3.45
N LEU A 71 -1.66 1.69 3.22
CA LEU A 71 -0.27 2.08 3.34
C LEU A 71 0.10 2.15 4.83
N ASN A 72 0.98 1.24 5.27
CA ASN A 72 1.38 1.02 6.65
C ASN A 72 2.91 1.14 6.86
N GLY A 73 3.59 1.93 6.01
CA GLY A 73 5.02 2.21 6.15
C GLY A 73 5.36 3.32 7.15
N GLY A 74 4.35 4.04 7.65
CA GLY A 74 4.53 5.21 8.51
C GLY A 74 4.81 4.85 9.96
N LEU A 75 5.75 5.57 10.59
CA LEU A 75 6.04 5.48 12.02
C LEU A 75 5.26 6.53 12.80
N GLY A 76 4.93 6.20 14.06
CA GLY A 76 4.25 7.08 15.02
C GLY A 76 5.15 8.17 15.64
N THR A 77 6.37 8.35 15.15
CA THR A 77 7.39 9.20 15.80
C THR A 77 6.98 10.67 15.89
N THR A 78 6.24 11.19 14.90
CA THR A 78 5.70 12.56 14.94
C THR A 78 4.63 12.75 16.01
N MET A 79 4.02 11.66 16.48
CA MET A 79 3.03 11.64 17.56
C MET A 79 3.67 11.27 18.91
N GLY A 80 5.00 11.13 18.98
CA GLY A 80 5.71 10.73 20.20
C GLY A 80 5.62 9.23 20.52
N CYS A 81 5.11 8.42 19.60
CA CYS A 81 5.01 6.97 19.76
C CYS A 81 6.22 6.26 19.12
N VAL A 82 6.62 5.15 19.72
CA VAL A 82 7.59 4.21 19.12
C VAL A 82 6.79 3.11 18.41
N GLY A 83 7.13 2.84 17.15
CA GLY A 83 6.49 1.79 16.34
C GLY A 83 5.62 2.29 15.18
N PRO A 84 4.91 1.38 14.49
CA PRO A 84 4.00 1.69 13.40
C PRO A 84 2.92 2.68 13.83
N LYS A 85 2.60 3.63 12.94
CA LYS A 85 1.49 4.56 13.18
C LYS A 85 0.15 3.82 13.32
N SER A 86 0.02 2.68 12.64
CA SER A 86 -1.16 1.82 12.70
C SER A 86 -1.44 1.20 14.08
N ALA A 87 -0.40 1.04 14.91
CA ALA A 87 -0.51 0.45 16.25
C ALA A 87 -0.90 1.48 17.33
N ILE A 88 -1.07 2.76 16.96
CA ILE A 88 -1.47 3.80 17.89
C ILE A 88 -2.97 3.64 18.22
N GLU A 89 -3.30 3.63 19.51
CA GLU A 89 -4.67 3.66 20.00
C GLU A 89 -5.36 4.98 19.61
N VAL A 90 -6.53 4.88 18.99
CA VAL A 90 -7.32 6.04 18.55
C VAL A 90 -8.54 6.23 19.44
N ARG A 91 -9.24 5.14 19.76
CA ARG A 91 -10.52 5.20 20.49
C ARG A 91 -10.83 3.88 21.17
N ASP A 92 -11.29 3.95 22.42
CA ASP A 92 -11.85 2.81 23.17
C ASP A 92 -10.93 1.57 23.20
N GLY A 93 -9.60 1.76 23.33
CA GLY A 93 -8.64 0.66 23.29
C GLY A 93 -8.32 0.13 21.89
N GLN A 94 -8.89 0.71 20.83
CA GLN A 94 -8.73 0.27 19.44
C GLN A 94 -7.70 1.11 18.70
N THR A 95 -6.82 0.42 17.98
CA THR A 95 -5.81 1.04 17.12
C THR A 95 -6.37 1.41 15.74
N PHE A 96 -5.62 2.19 14.95
CA PHE A 96 -5.95 2.44 13.55
C PHE A 96 -6.13 1.14 12.76
N LEU A 97 -5.28 0.15 13.03
CA LEU A 97 -5.34 -1.15 12.40
C LEU A 97 -6.61 -1.91 12.80
N ASP A 98 -6.96 -1.93 14.08
CA ASP A 98 -8.17 -2.62 14.57
C ASP A 98 -9.43 -2.02 13.95
N LEU A 99 -9.52 -0.69 13.90
CA LEU A 99 -10.63 0.02 13.27
C LEU A 99 -10.74 -0.29 11.78
N THR A 100 -9.59 -0.36 11.08
CA THR A 100 -9.55 -0.74 9.67
C THR A 100 -10.04 -2.18 9.45
N VAL A 101 -9.60 -3.12 10.29
CA VAL A 101 -10.05 -4.52 10.22
C VAL A 101 -11.55 -4.60 10.47
N HIS A 102 -12.07 -3.95 11.52
CA HIS A 102 -13.50 -3.91 11.81
C HIS A 102 -14.34 -3.29 10.67
N GLN A 103 -13.84 -2.26 9.99
CA GLN A 103 -14.52 -1.68 8.83
C GLN A 103 -14.66 -2.68 7.68
N ILE A 104 -13.60 -3.44 7.39
CA ILE A 104 -13.62 -4.48 6.33
C ILE A 104 -14.46 -5.68 6.75
N GLU A 105 -14.39 -6.09 8.01
CA GLU A 105 -15.25 -7.16 8.54
C GLU A 105 -16.73 -6.78 8.47
N HIS A 106 -17.06 -5.54 8.84
CA HIS A 106 -18.41 -5.03 8.71
C HIS A 106 -18.87 -5.03 7.25
N LEU A 107 -18.02 -4.54 6.33
CA LEU A 107 -18.29 -4.54 4.88
C LEU A 107 -18.56 -5.96 4.35
N ASN A 108 -17.72 -6.92 4.72
CA ASN A 108 -17.86 -8.31 4.30
C ASN A 108 -19.13 -8.96 4.88
N HIS A 109 -19.46 -8.65 6.14
CA HIS A 109 -20.67 -9.14 6.78
C HIS A 109 -21.95 -8.60 6.15
N ILE A 110 -22.02 -7.29 5.85
CA ILE A 110 -23.24 -6.68 5.26
C ILE A 110 -23.43 -7.06 3.78
N SER A 111 -22.33 -7.25 3.04
CA SER A 111 -22.38 -7.54 1.60
C SER A 111 -22.39 -9.04 1.27
N GLY A 112 -21.99 -9.90 2.21
CA GLY A 112 -21.80 -11.33 1.97
C GLY A 112 -20.62 -11.64 1.05
N VAL A 113 -19.68 -10.70 0.88
CA VAL A 113 -18.49 -10.83 0.02
C VAL A 113 -17.24 -10.93 0.90
N ASP A 114 -16.20 -11.60 0.40
CA ASP A 114 -14.86 -11.60 1.02
C ASP A 114 -13.95 -10.61 0.29
N VAL A 115 -13.88 -9.37 0.80
CA VAL A 115 -12.94 -8.35 0.33
C VAL A 115 -11.62 -8.50 1.08
N PRO A 116 -10.50 -8.78 0.39
CA PRO A 116 -9.20 -8.91 1.02
C PRO A 116 -8.65 -7.54 1.46
N LEU A 117 -8.09 -7.50 2.66
CA LEU A 117 -7.29 -6.39 3.17
C LEU A 117 -5.80 -6.72 2.97
N VAL A 118 -5.07 -5.80 2.33
CA VAL A 118 -3.63 -5.86 2.11
C VAL A 118 -2.99 -4.71 2.88
N LEU A 119 -1.91 -5.01 3.61
CA LEU A 119 -1.11 -3.99 4.30
C LEU A 119 0.22 -3.84 3.59
N MET A 120 0.54 -2.63 3.15
CA MET A 120 1.86 -2.33 2.61
C MET A 120 2.75 -1.81 3.73
N ASN A 121 3.53 -2.72 4.31
CA ASN A 121 4.48 -2.40 5.38
C ASN A 121 5.76 -1.76 4.83
N SER A 122 6.61 -1.29 5.75
CA SER A 122 8.00 -0.97 5.49
C SER A 122 8.88 -1.83 6.39
N PHE A 123 10.18 -1.93 6.12
CA PHE A 123 11.09 -2.66 7.00
C PHE A 123 11.09 -2.15 8.46
N ASN A 124 10.69 -0.89 8.68
CA ASN A 124 10.58 -0.29 10.02
C ASN A 124 9.28 -0.68 10.76
N THR A 125 8.25 -1.09 10.03
CA THR A 125 6.93 -1.38 10.58
C THR A 125 6.56 -2.86 10.48
N ASP A 126 7.30 -3.63 9.69
CA ASP A 126 7.04 -5.03 9.37
C ASP A 126 7.01 -5.94 10.60
N GLU A 127 8.11 -6.01 11.35
CA GLU A 127 8.24 -6.89 12.51
C GLU A 127 7.18 -6.63 13.58
N GLU A 128 6.85 -5.37 13.82
CA GLU A 128 5.86 -5.00 14.83
C GLU A 128 4.43 -5.26 14.34
N THR A 129 4.15 -4.99 13.06
CA THR A 129 2.86 -5.32 12.44
C THR A 129 2.63 -6.84 12.42
N LYS A 130 3.67 -7.65 12.18
CA LYS A 130 3.60 -9.13 12.23
C LYS A 130 3.31 -9.67 13.63
N ARG A 131 3.79 -9.00 14.68
CA ARG A 131 3.48 -9.38 16.07
C ARG A 131 2.02 -9.09 16.41
N ILE A 132 1.51 -7.96 15.92
CA ILE A 132 0.10 -7.57 16.12
C ILE A 132 -0.82 -8.50 15.32
N ILE A 133 -0.45 -8.76 14.07
CA ILE A 133 -1.20 -9.62 13.16
C ILE A 133 -0.43 -10.92 12.95
N HIS A 134 -0.66 -11.88 13.85
CA HIS A 134 0.08 -13.14 14.07
C HIS A 134 0.27 -14.12 12.87
N LYS A 135 0.28 -13.68 11.60
CA LYS A 135 0.21 -14.63 10.47
C LYS A 135 0.76 -14.21 9.11
N TYR A 136 1.56 -13.16 8.97
CA TYR A 136 1.87 -12.63 7.63
C TYR A 136 3.36 -12.36 7.40
N ASN A 137 3.80 -12.45 6.14
CA ASN A 137 5.21 -12.45 5.76
C ASN A 137 5.43 -11.48 4.58
N ASP A 138 5.75 -10.20 4.84
CA ASP A 138 5.79 -9.17 3.79
C ASP A 138 7.17 -8.91 3.16
N HIS A 139 7.14 -8.36 1.93
CA HIS A 139 8.29 -7.87 1.17
C HIS A 139 8.42 -6.36 1.33
N ASN A 140 9.61 -5.94 1.75
CA ASN A 140 9.92 -4.54 1.90
C ASN A 140 11.07 -4.17 0.96
N SER A 141 10.77 -3.34 -0.03
CA SER A 141 11.82 -2.68 -0.81
C SER A 141 12.57 -1.68 0.07
N GLN A 142 13.90 -1.72 0.03
CA GLN A 142 14.77 -0.78 0.74
C GLN A 142 15.80 -0.21 -0.23
N TYR A 143 16.00 1.10 -0.18
CA TYR A 143 16.92 1.82 -1.05
C TYR A 143 18.05 2.45 -0.23
N PRO A 144 19.29 2.48 -0.76
CA PRO A 144 20.42 3.04 -0.04
C PRO A 144 20.31 4.57 0.01
N ARG A 145 20.52 5.17 1.18
CA ARG A 145 20.67 6.62 1.27
C ARG A 145 21.92 7.06 0.49
N ILE A 146 21.86 8.24 -0.10
CA ILE A 146 22.96 8.82 -0.86
C ILE A 146 23.60 9.94 -0.04
N SER A 147 24.93 9.94 0.07
CA SER A 147 25.66 11.03 0.70
C SER A 147 25.52 12.30 -0.13
N LYS A 148 25.16 13.42 0.50
CA LYS A 148 25.00 14.71 -0.18
C LYS A 148 26.32 15.23 -0.75
N GLU A 149 27.45 14.94 -0.11
CA GLU A 149 28.76 15.45 -0.51
C GLU A 149 29.38 14.62 -1.63
N SER A 150 29.37 13.29 -1.50
CA SER A 150 30.03 12.40 -2.47
C SER A 150 29.10 11.92 -3.58
N MET A 151 27.77 12.07 -3.44
CA MET A 151 26.76 11.52 -4.33
C MET A 151 26.84 9.99 -4.50
N LEU A 152 27.49 9.30 -3.56
CA LEU A 152 27.64 7.85 -3.53
C LEU A 152 26.71 7.23 -2.46
N PRO A 153 26.32 5.96 -2.63
CA PRO A 153 25.61 5.22 -1.58
C PRO A 153 26.37 5.23 -0.26
N VAL A 154 25.63 5.52 0.83
CA VAL A 154 26.13 5.47 2.20
C VAL A 154 26.44 4.02 2.64
N PRO A 155 25.57 3.01 2.40
CA PRO A 155 25.92 1.63 2.71
C PRO A 155 26.88 1.06 1.64
N ARG A 156 27.86 0.27 2.09
CA ARG A 156 28.81 -0.44 1.19
C ARG A 156 28.44 -1.90 0.99
N HIS A 157 27.74 -2.49 1.95
CA HIS A 157 27.26 -3.86 1.92
C HIS A 157 25.76 -3.91 2.25
N ALA A 158 25.07 -4.97 1.81
CA ALA A 158 23.63 -5.11 2.03
C ALA A 158 23.26 -5.26 3.52
N GLN A 159 24.19 -5.75 4.34
CA GLN A 159 24.03 -5.97 5.78
C GLN A 159 24.47 -4.76 6.63
N ASP A 160 24.83 -3.64 5.99
CA ASP A 160 25.15 -2.41 6.69
C ASP A 160 23.93 -1.90 7.49
N ASP A 161 24.20 -1.16 8.56
CA ASP A 161 23.21 -0.55 9.45
C ASP A 161 21.97 -0.01 8.72
N ILE A 162 20.80 -0.43 9.21
CA ILE A 162 19.48 -0.10 8.67
C ILE A 162 19.24 1.41 8.58
N ALA A 163 19.87 2.22 9.44
CA ALA A 163 19.81 3.68 9.40
C ALA A 163 20.36 4.27 8.09
N LYS A 164 21.21 3.54 7.37
CA LYS A 164 21.76 3.93 6.06
C LYS A 164 20.81 3.64 4.89
N TRP A 165 19.67 3.02 5.18
CA TRP A 165 18.64 2.68 4.20
C TRP A 165 17.40 3.56 4.44
N TYR A 166 16.51 3.61 3.45
CA TYR A 166 15.22 4.25 3.58
C TYR A 166 14.17 3.51 2.72
N PRO A 167 12.90 3.50 3.15
CA PRO A 167 11.83 2.97 2.31
C PRO A 167 11.60 3.94 1.13
N PRO A 168 11.43 3.45 -0.11
CA PRO A 168 11.28 4.27 -1.32
C PRO A 168 9.99 5.12 -1.39
N GLY A 169 9.24 5.22 -0.29
CA GLY A 169 7.96 5.92 -0.21
C GLY A 169 6.81 5.08 -0.76
N HIS A 170 5.59 5.63 -0.69
CA HIS A 170 4.38 4.94 -1.15
C HIS A 170 4.32 4.76 -2.68
N GLY A 171 5.16 5.46 -3.44
CA GLY A 171 5.22 5.33 -4.90
C GLY A 171 5.80 3.99 -5.38
N ASP A 172 6.51 3.27 -4.49
CA ASP A 172 7.03 1.92 -4.75
C ASP A 172 5.94 0.84 -4.73
N LEU A 173 4.69 1.21 -4.40
CA LEU A 173 3.55 0.32 -4.34
C LEU A 173 3.44 -0.60 -5.55
N PHE A 174 3.50 -0.03 -6.76
CA PHE A 174 3.31 -0.80 -8.00
C PHE A 174 4.44 -1.81 -8.22
N GLU A 175 5.69 -1.41 -7.97
CA GLU A 175 6.84 -2.29 -8.14
C GLU A 175 6.84 -3.40 -7.08
N SER A 176 6.53 -3.05 -5.83
CA SER A 176 6.38 -4.01 -4.72
C SER A 176 5.24 -5.01 -4.94
N LEU A 177 4.08 -4.57 -5.44
CA LEU A 177 2.96 -5.46 -5.77
C LEU A 177 3.30 -6.43 -6.89
N ALA A 178 3.94 -5.95 -7.95
CA ALA A 178 4.36 -6.79 -9.07
C ALA A 178 5.43 -7.79 -8.65
N ARG A 179 6.43 -7.35 -7.88
CA ARG A 179 7.56 -8.20 -7.46
C ARG A 179 7.20 -9.22 -6.39
N SER A 180 6.22 -8.92 -5.54
CA SER A 180 5.79 -9.86 -4.50
C SER A 180 5.01 -11.05 -5.04
N GLY A 181 4.47 -10.97 -6.26
CA GLY A 181 3.51 -11.94 -6.81
C GLY A 181 2.08 -11.76 -6.28
N LEU A 182 1.85 -10.80 -5.38
CA LEU A 182 0.52 -10.49 -4.86
C LEU A 182 -0.41 -9.96 -5.95
N LEU A 183 0.12 -9.19 -6.90
CA LEU A 183 -0.65 -8.71 -8.05
C LEU A 183 -1.25 -9.87 -8.84
N ASP A 184 -0.43 -10.87 -9.18
CA ASP A 184 -0.88 -12.05 -9.92
C ASP A 184 -1.87 -12.88 -9.11
N GLU A 185 -1.65 -12.99 -7.80
CA GLU A 185 -2.57 -13.67 -6.89
C GLU A 185 -3.95 -12.98 -6.84
N LEU A 186 -3.99 -11.66 -6.69
CA LEU A 186 -5.24 -10.88 -6.69
C LEU A 186 -5.98 -11.00 -8.03
N ILE A 187 -5.27 -10.91 -9.15
CA ILE A 187 -5.85 -11.10 -10.48
C ILE A 187 -6.41 -12.52 -10.63
N SER A 188 -5.70 -13.55 -10.15
CA SER A 188 -6.17 -14.95 -10.19
C SER A 188 -7.43 -15.18 -9.34
N GLN A 189 -7.64 -14.36 -8.31
CA GLN A 189 -8.84 -14.35 -7.48
C GLN A 189 -10.00 -13.54 -8.09
N GLY A 190 -9.82 -12.99 -9.29
CA GLY A 190 -10.83 -12.18 -9.98
C GLY A 190 -10.94 -10.75 -9.48
N LYS A 191 -9.90 -10.22 -8.82
CA LYS A 191 -9.86 -8.82 -8.37
C LYS A 191 -9.41 -7.92 -9.52
N GLU A 192 -10.19 -6.87 -9.77
CA GLU A 192 -9.96 -5.88 -10.84
C GLU A 192 -9.64 -4.49 -10.27
N TYR A 193 -10.15 -4.18 -9.08
CA TYR A 193 -9.99 -2.87 -8.45
C TYR A 193 -9.18 -2.96 -7.16
N LEU A 194 -8.29 -1.99 -6.95
CA LEU A 194 -7.52 -1.84 -5.73
C LEU A 194 -7.79 -0.47 -5.11
N PHE A 195 -8.46 -0.45 -3.97
CA PHE A 195 -8.69 0.77 -3.20
C PHE A 195 -7.51 1.04 -2.27
N ILE A 196 -6.77 2.12 -2.53
CA ILE A 196 -5.54 2.46 -1.80
C ILE A 196 -5.80 3.66 -0.90
N SER A 197 -5.42 3.55 0.38
CA SER A 197 -5.45 4.67 1.32
C SER A 197 -4.42 4.51 2.42
N ASN A 198 -4.13 5.59 3.16
CA ASN A 198 -3.27 5.49 4.33
C ASN A 198 -4.00 4.82 5.50
N VAL A 199 -3.26 4.08 6.33
CA VAL A 199 -3.81 3.44 7.53
C VAL A 199 -4.26 4.45 8.60
N ASP A 200 -3.69 5.66 8.60
CA ASP A 200 -4.05 6.75 9.51
C ASP A 200 -5.27 7.56 9.05
N ASN A 201 -5.81 7.28 7.86
CA ASN A 201 -7.04 7.88 7.36
C ASN A 201 -8.23 6.94 7.59
N LEU A 202 -8.88 7.09 8.76
CA LEU A 202 -10.06 6.32 9.14
C LEU A 202 -11.32 6.65 8.32
N GLY A 203 -11.34 7.82 7.65
CA GLY A 203 -12.43 8.23 6.77
C GLY A 203 -12.35 7.64 5.36
N ALA A 204 -11.22 7.03 5.00
CA ALA A 204 -11.06 6.33 3.73
C ALA A 204 -11.70 4.94 3.82
N ILE A 205 -13.02 4.92 3.68
CA ILE A 205 -13.86 3.73 3.58
C ILE A 205 -14.21 3.43 2.12
N VAL A 206 -14.63 2.20 1.84
CA VAL A 206 -15.16 1.82 0.52
C VAL A 206 -16.51 2.50 0.33
N ASP A 207 -16.60 3.30 -0.72
CA ASP A 207 -17.81 4.04 -1.10
C ASP A 207 -18.61 3.26 -2.15
N PRO A 208 -19.91 2.97 -1.92
CA PRO A 208 -20.73 2.15 -2.81
C PRO A 208 -21.06 2.67 -4.21
#